data_AF-A0AAE0RHD2-F1
#
_entry.id   AF-A0AAE0RHD2-F1
#
_cell.length_a   1.000
_cell.length_b   1.000
_cell.length_c   1.000
_cell.angle_alpha   90.00
_cell.angle_beta   90.00
_cell.angle_gamma   90.00
#
_symmetry.space_group_name_H-M   'P 1'
#
loop_
_entity.id
_entity.type
_entity.pdbx_description
1 polymer ?
#
loop_
_entity_poly.entity_id
_entity_poly.type
_entity_poly.pdbx_seq_one_letter_code
_entity_poly.pdbx_strand_id
1 'polypeptide(L)'
;MPVIFGALRRHCITYRNATVMEITTWAQEYFQKTLSVNTIHRAIRRRRLKLYRSKKKPYLNMIQKRRRFLWAKAHLKWTVAKWKTVLWSDQSKFEVLFGKLGRHVIRTKEDKDNPSCYQRSVQKPASLMGFGMMSTAPKVQQICLIVTCWLAGLFSCLAFIQYASRSCTLEPIPSYNQVYKNINISNPITTTNAEEEKPILLLWIWPENYRWDFRDCKTIYNIDGCHLTDDRNLYNQADAVLVFHKAIKWDLSNLPPSPRPPFQKWIWFHVESPTNTPRIPGVEKLFNLTLSYRRDADISVRYRLTVNKKPNKDFILPKKDKLLCWFVSNTNPSTGVGIRMQYYNELKKYITVNIFGKMAGNRLKDEEYYSTMASCKFYLSFENSVHRDYFTEKLNGPLVVGTVPVVLGPSRENYEQFSPGSAFIHVNDFPNPEALAKYLLQLDQDNEAYMRYFDWRKHVSATPHLIVWNQEFIIYICHACEYIAKHKDYRAAQDIYKWWFS
;
A
#
# COMPACT_ATOMS: atom_id res chain seq x y z
N MET A 1 -62.49 -6.74 19.43
CA MET A 1 -61.28 -6.29 18.69
C MET A 1 -60.45 -5.16 19.34
N PRO A 2 -61.00 -4.12 20.02
CA PRO A 2 -60.19 -2.99 20.53
C PRO A 2 -59.15 -3.35 21.61
N VAL A 3 -59.49 -4.27 22.53
CA VAL A 3 -58.66 -4.67 23.68
C VAL A 3 -57.38 -5.38 23.24
N ILE A 4 -57.50 -6.29 22.26
CA ILE A 4 -56.40 -7.04 21.64
C ILE A 4 -55.33 -6.08 21.11
N PHE A 5 -55.75 -5.02 20.42
CA PHE A 5 -54.80 -4.13 19.77
C PHE A 5 -54.21 -3.04 20.67
N GLY A 6 -54.83 -2.74 21.81
CA GLY A 6 -54.24 -1.86 22.84
C GLY A 6 -53.06 -2.52 23.56
N ALA A 7 -53.18 -3.82 23.82
CA ALA A 7 -52.11 -4.63 24.42
C ALA A 7 -50.85 -4.63 23.53
N LEU A 8 -51.00 -4.80 22.22
CA LEU A 8 -49.89 -4.75 21.27
C LEU A 8 -49.14 -3.40 21.34
N ARG A 9 -49.85 -2.27 21.36
CA ARG A 9 -49.20 -0.95 21.45
C ARG A 9 -48.43 -0.78 22.77
N ARG A 10 -49.02 -1.21 23.89
CA ARG A 10 -48.34 -1.16 25.21
C ARG A 10 -47.09 -2.04 25.23
N HIS A 11 -47.20 -3.23 24.68
CA HIS A 11 -46.08 -4.16 24.57
C HIS A 11 -44.94 -3.55 23.73
N CYS A 12 -45.22 -3.02 22.54
CA CYS A 12 -44.20 -2.37 21.70
C CYS A 12 -43.56 -1.13 22.36
N ILE A 13 -44.29 -0.39 23.21
CA ILE A 13 -43.76 0.79 23.92
C ILE A 13 -42.89 0.39 25.11
N THR A 14 -43.23 -0.72 25.77
CA THR A 14 -42.49 -1.25 26.92
C THR A 14 -41.20 -1.91 26.43
N TYR A 15 -41.27 -2.70 25.36
CA TYR A 15 -40.16 -3.45 24.79
C TYR A 15 -39.71 -2.83 23.46
N ARG A 16 -39.22 -1.58 23.50
CA ARG A 16 -38.87 -0.80 22.29
C ARG A 16 -37.75 -1.38 21.44
N ASN A 17 -36.95 -2.26 22.03
CA ASN A 17 -35.83 -2.92 21.37
C ASN A 17 -36.19 -4.32 20.85
N ALA A 18 -37.41 -4.80 21.09
CA ALA A 18 -37.86 -6.10 20.62
C ALA A 18 -37.96 -6.11 19.09
N THR A 19 -37.51 -7.21 18.49
CA THR A 19 -37.67 -7.48 17.06
C THR A 19 -39.13 -7.76 16.75
N VAL A 20 -39.52 -7.59 15.48
CA VAL A 20 -40.89 -7.90 15.07
C VAL A 20 -41.19 -9.38 15.22
N MET A 21 -40.18 -10.25 15.13
CA MET A 21 -40.34 -11.69 15.41
C MET A 21 -40.69 -11.93 16.88
N GLU A 22 -39.95 -11.34 17.83
CA GLU A 22 -40.23 -11.46 19.26
C GLU A 22 -41.62 -10.92 19.61
N ILE A 23 -42.01 -9.78 19.02
CA ILE A 23 -43.35 -9.22 19.18
C ILE A 23 -44.40 -10.17 18.58
N THR A 24 -44.05 -10.91 17.52
CA THR A 24 -44.93 -11.90 16.89
C THR A 24 -45.10 -13.11 17.78
N THR A 25 -44.02 -13.69 18.32
CA THR A 25 -44.08 -14.80 19.28
C THR A 25 -44.92 -14.42 20.49
N TRP A 26 -44.65 -13.26 21.10
CA TRP A 26 -45.47 -12.75 22.20
C TRP A 26 -46.93 -12.60 21.81
N ALA A 27 -47.21 -12.04 20.64
CA ALA A 27 -48.59 -11.86 20.18
C ALA A 27 -49.29 -13.20 19.91
N GLN A 28 -48.58 -14.21 19.42
CA GLN A 28 -49.13 -15.54 19.19
C GLN A 28 -49.52 -16.21 20.51
N GLU A 29 -48.66 -16.12 21.51
CA GLU A 29 -48.92 -16.64 22.86
C GLU A 29 -50.05 -15.86 23.54
N TYR A 30 -49.96 -14.53 23.54
CA TYR A 30 -50.88 -13.65 24.25
C TYR A 30 -52.29 -13.66 23.64
N PHE A 31 -52.41 -13.74 22.31
CA PHE A 31 -53.71 -13.82 21.63
C PHE A 31 -54.16 -15.25 21.33
N GLN A 32 -53.33 -16.26 21.65
CA GLN A 32 -53.53 -17.67 21.33
C GLN A 32 -53.94 -17.90 19.88
N LYS A 33 -53.25 -17.21 18.96
CA LYS A 33 -53.54 -17.27 17.52
C LYS A 33 -52.26 -17.39 16.73
N THR A 34 -52.31 -18.14 15.63
CA THR A 34 -51.24 -18.15 14.65
C THR A 34 -51.23 -16.81 13.91
N LEU A 35 -50.17 -16.03 14.12
CA LEU A 35 -50.02 -14.69 13.55
C LEU A 35 -48.71 -14.65 12.76
N SER A 36 -48.78 -14.19 11.52
CA SER A 36 -47.58 -13.97 10.73
C SER A 36 -46.90 -12.66 11.11
N VAL A 37 -45.58 -12.61 10.94
CA VAL A 37 -44.75 -11.41 11.11
C VAL A 37 -45.30 -10.22 10.30
N ASN A 38 -45.81 -10.49 9.09
CA ASN A 38 -46.44 -9.49 8.23
C ASN A 38 -47.74 -8.93 8.81
N THR A 39 -48.50 -9.74 9.53
CA THR A 39 -49.74 -9.33 10.21
C THR A 39 -49.42 -8.40 11.37
N ILE A 40 -48.40 -8.73 12.15
CA ILE A 40 -47.90 -7.88 13.24
C ILE A 40 -47.29 -6.58 12.71
N HIS A 41 -46.51 -6.62 11.63
CA HIS A 41 -46.01 -5.42 10.96
C HIS A 41 -47.14 -4.46 10.55
N ARG A 42 -48.21 -4.98 9.96
CA ARG A 42 -49.39 -4.19 9.57
C ARG A 42 -50.12 -3.65 10.81
N ALA A 43 -50.25 -4.45 11.86
CA ALA A 43 -50.89 -4.04 13.11
C ALA A 43 -50.10 -2.92 13.84
N ILE A 44 -48.77 -2.99 13.86
CA ILE A 44 -47.88 -1.94 14.40
C ILE A 44 -48.09 -0.62 13.63
N ARG A 45 -48.08 -0.67 12.29
CA ARG A 45 -48.32 0.52 11.45
C ARG A 45 -49.71 1.12 11.66
N ARG A 46 -50.76 0.28 11.73
CA ARG A 46 -52.13 0.71 12.03
C ARG A 46 -52.24 1.40 13.40
N ARG A 47 -51.31 1.16 14.32
CA ARG A 47 -51.23 1.82 15.63
C ARG A 47 -50.37 3.08 15.65
N ARG A 48 -50.05 3.64 14.47
CA ARG A 48 -49.19 4.81 14.28
C ARG A 48 -47.78 4.64 14.86
N LEU A 49 -47.36 3.39 15.06
CA LEU A 49 -45.99 3.08 15.42
C LEU A 49 -45.18 2.84 14.15
N LYS A 50 -43.95 3.36 14.15
CA LYS A 50 -42.98 3.18 13.07
C LYS A 50 -41.71 2.59 13.66
N LEU A 51 -41.07 1.71 12.90
CA LEU A 51 -39.78 1.15 13.26
C LEU A 51 -38.70 2.14 12.83
N TYR A 52 -37.96 2.65 13.81
CA TYR A 52 -36.83 3.55 13.59
C TYR A 52 -35.55 2.85 14.00
N ARG A 53 -34.45 3.21 13.33
CA ARG A 53 -33.12 2.81 13.79
C ARG A 53 -32.80 3.53 15.11
N SER A 54 -32.37 2.77 16.11
CA SER A 54 -31.94 3.34 17.39
C SER A 54 -30.75 4.28 17.18
N LYS A 55 -30.76 5.43 17.88
CA LYS A 55 -29.66 6.40 17.84
C LYS A 55 -28.52 5.89 18.73
N LYS A 56 -27.31 5.80 18.20
CA LYS A 56 -26.11 5.50 18.99
C LYS A 56 -25.72 6.74 19.79
N LYS A 57 -25.78 6.67 21.12
CA LYS A 57 -25.39 7.76 22.03
C LYS A 57 -24.67 7.18 23.26
N PRO A 58 -23.71 7.90 23.86
CA PRO A 58 -23.13 7.50 25.13
C PRO A 58 -24.22 7.41 26.22
N TYR A 59 -24.20 6.34 27.01
CA TYR A 59 -25.04 6.23 28.19
C TYR A 59 -24.50 7.16 29.28
N LEU A 60 -25.34 8.09 29.74
CA LEU A 60 -24.99 9.03 30.79
C LEU A 60 -25.58 8.60 32.13
N ASN A 61 -24.74 8.52 33.16
CA ASN A 61 -25.20 8.33 34.53
C ASN A 61 -25.81 9.63 35.10
N MET A 62 -26.46 9.55 36.27
CA MET A 62 -27.15 10.69 36.88
C MET A 62 -26.22 11.87 37.20
N ILE A 63 -24.99 11.58 37.63
CA ILE A 63 -23.98 12.59 37.96
C ILE A 63 -23.56 13.36 36.70
N GLN A 64 -23.28 12.65 35.62
CA GLN A 64 -22.90 13.22 34.32
C GLN A 64 -24.03 14.09 33.75
N LYS A 65 -25.29 13.63 33.85
CA LYS A 65 -26.46 14.43 33.44
C LYS A 65 -26.55 15.73 34.23
N ARG A 66 -26.40 15.66 35.56
CA ARG A 66 -26.44 16.85 36.43
C ARG A 66 -25.30 17.83 36.11
N ARG A 67 -24.08 17.35 35.93
CA ARG A 67 -22.92 18.20 35.57
C ARG A 67 -23.13 18.90 34.23
N ARG A 68 -23.59 18.18 33.20
CA ARG A 68 -23.88 18.76 31.88
C ARG A 68 -24.98 19.81 31.95
N PHE A 69 -26.05 19.55 32.72
CA PHE A 69 -27.13 20.52 32.93
C PHE A 69 -26.64 21.79 33.63
N LEU A 70 -25.89 21.65 34.72
CA LEU A 70 -25.35 22.79 35.47
C LEU A 70 -24.38 23.62 34.62
N TRP A 71 -23.51 22.95 33.85
CA TRP A 71 -22.60 23.62 32.92
C TRP A 71 -23.39 24.40 31.87
N ALA A 72 -24.39 23.79 31.23
CA ALA A 72 -25.23 24.48 30.24
C ALA A 72 -25.97 25.67 30.85
N LYS A 73 -26.51 25.53 32.07
CA LYS A 73 -27.21 26.61 32.78
C LYS A 73 -26.28 27.77 33.11
N ALA A 74 -25.04 27.50 33.55
CA ALA A 74 -24.05 28.52 33.88
C ALA A 74 -23.59 29.33 32.66
N HIS A 75 -23.56 28.70 31.48
CA HIS A 75 -23.08 29.30 30.23
C HIS A 75 -24.22 29.80 29.32
N LEU A 76 -25.49 29.63 29.74
CA LEU A 76 -26.67 30.00 28.94
C LEU A 76 -26.70 31.49 28.57
N LYS A 77 -26.21 32.37 29.46
CA LYS A 77 -26.19 33.83 29.28
C LYS A 77 -24.85 34.37 28.78
N TRP A 78 -23.93 33.50 28.33
CA TRP A 78 -22.63 33.97 27.83
C TRP A 78 -22.79 34.74 26.52
N THR A 79 -22.17 35.91 26.44
CA THR A 79 -22.11 36.73 25.23
C THR A 79 -21.10 36.16 24.24
N VAL A 80 -21.21 36.55 22.97
CA VAL A 80 -20.27 36.15 21.92
C VAL A 80 -18.82 36.51 22.29
N ALA A 81 -18.60 37.65 22.94
CA ALA A 81 -17.27 38.06 23.41
C ALA A 81 -16.67 37.08 24.42
N LYS A 82 -17.47 36.53 25.34
CA LYS A 82 -17.03 35.48 26.28
C LYS A 82 -16.76 34.16 25.57
N TRP A 83 -17.54 33.79 24.55
CA TRP A 83 -17.25 32.60 23.75
C TRP A 83 -15.96 32.71 22.93
N LYS A 84 -15.56 33.93 22.53
CA LYS A 84 -14.30 34.18 21.82
C LYS A 84 -13.06 33.94 22.66
N THR A 85 -13.17 33.90 23.99
CA THR A 85 -12.03 33.58 24.88
C THR A 85 -11.85 32.08 25.10
N VAL A 86 -12.74 31.24 24.56
CA VAL A 86 -12.67 29.79 24.73
C VAL A 86 -11.81 29.15 23.64
N LEU A 87 -10.90 28.28 24.06
CA LEU A 87 -10.16 27.36 23.21
C LEU A 87 -10.74 25.96 23.39
N TRP A 88 -11.15 25.33 22.28
CA TRP A 88 -11.64 23.95 22.29
C TRP A 88 -10.54 23.04 21.78
N SER A 89 -10.25 21.98 22.52
CA SER A 89 -9.33 20.93 22.10
C SER A 89 -10.04 19.59 22.05
N ASP A 90 -9.70 18.75 21.09
CA ASP A 90 -10.14 17.36 21.07
C ASP A 90 -9.06 16.44 20.49
N GLN A 91 -9.18 15.16 20.80
CA GLN A 91 -8.35 14.10 20.28
C GLN A 91 -9.21 13.20 19.41
N SER A 92 -8.93 13.19 18.11
CA SER A 92 -9.67 12.41 17.13
C SER A 92 -8.81 11.32 16.53
N LYS A 93 -9.34 10.09 16.55
CA LYS A 93 -8.73 8.94 15.89
C LYS A 93 -9.27 8.84 14.47
N PHE A 94 -8.40 8.96 13.48
CA PHE A 94 -8.71 8.81 12.06
C PHE A 94 -8.23 7.44 11.59
N GLU A 95 -9.13 6.59 11.14
CA GLU A 95 -8.75 5.31 10.54
C GLU A 95 -8.09 5.57 9.17
N VAL A 96 -6.92 4.98 8.94
CA VAL A 96 -6.11 5.22 7.72
C VAL A 96 -6.65 4.43 6.52
N LEU A 97 -7.61 3.53 6.76
CA LEU A 97 -8.32 2.80 5.73
C LEU A 97 -9.67 3.48 5.47
N PHE A 98 -9.89 3.92 4.23
CA PHE A 98 -11.13 4.58 3.82
C PHE A 98 -12.34 3.63 3.89
N GLY A 99 -13.32 4.00 4.71
CA GLY A 99 -14.75 3.79 4.45
C GLY A 99 -15.37 2.46 4.89
N LYS A 100 -16.65 2.51 5.25
CA LYS A 100 -17.57 1.36 5.28
C LYS A 100 -17.87 0.86 3.86
N LEU A 101 -16.85 0.51 3.09
CA LEU A 101 -17.01 -0.30 1.88
C LEU A 101 -17.08 -1.77 2.32
N GLY A 102 -18.15 -2.13 3.05
CA GLY A 102 -18.46 -3.54 3.23
C GLY A 102 -18.59 -4.14 1.84
N ARG A 103 -17.64 -4.98 1.41
CA ARG A 103 -17.74 -5.70 0.14
C ARG A 103 -19.07 -6.46 0.22
N HIS A 104 -19.99 -6.17 -0.71
CA HIS A 104 -21.19 -6.97 -0.84
C HIS A 104 -20.75 -8.32 -1.41
N VAL A 105 -20.96 -9.39 -0.65
CA VAL A 105 -20.69 -10.75 -1.11
C VAL A 105 -21.95 -11.27 -1.81
N ILE A 106 -21.80 -11.71 -3.05
CA ILE A 106 -22.87 -12.41 -3.78
C ILE A 106 -22.87 -13.84 -3.25
N ARG A 107 -23.97 -14.25 -2.63
CA ARG A 107 -24.10 -15.58 -2.01
C ARG A 107 -25.54 -16.05 -2.02
N THR A 108 -25.75 -17.37 -2.00
CA THR A 108 -27.05 -17.97 -1.72
C THR A 108 -27.36 -17.93 -0.21
N LYS A 109 -28.55 -18.38 0.20
CA LYS A 109 -28.94 -18.35 1.61
C LYS A 109 -28.15 -19.39 2.42
N GLU A 110 -27.86 -20.51 1.78
CA GLU A 110 -27.13 -21.68 2.27
C GLU A 110 -25.64 -21.35 2.46
N ASP A 111 -25.09 -20.46 1.62
CA ASP A 111 -23.68 -20.02 1.66
C ASP A 111 -23.38 -19.00 2.78
N LYS A 112 -24.31 -18.73 3.70
CA LYS A 112 -24.14 -17.71 4.74
C LYS A 112 -22.87 -17.91 5.55
N ASP A 113 -22.59 -19.16 5.88
CA ASP A 113 -21.50 -19.51 6.78
C ASP A 113 -20.23 -19.96 6.03
N ASN A 114 -20.23 -19.79 4.70
CA ASN A 114 -19.06 -20.05 3.87
C ASN A 114 -17.97 -19.00 4.19
N PRO A 115 -16.73 -19.42 4.53
CA PRO A 115 -15.64 -18.50 4.87
C PRO A 115 -15.34 -17.43 3.83
N SER A 116 -15.65 -17.67 2.55
CA SER A 116 -15.52 -16.69 1.46
C SER A 116 -16.52 -15.53 1.54
N CYS A 117 -17.61 -15.71 2.28
CA CYS A 117 -18.63 -14.71 2.55
C CYS A 117 -18.31 -13.86 3.80
N TYR A 118 -17.23 -14.15 4.53
CA TYR A 118 -16.81 -13.41 5.69
C TYR A 118 -15.76 -12.34 5.35
N GLN A 119 -16.00 -11.11 5.79
CA GLN A 119 -14.97 -10.08 5.84
C GLN A 119 -14.21 -10.20 7.17
N ARG A 120 -12.88 -10.35 7.13
CA ARG A 120 -12.05 -10.30 8.35
C ARG A 120 -12.18 -8.92 8.99
N SER A 121 -12.64 -8.87 10.24
CA SER A 121 -12.55 -7.68 11.08
C SER A 121 -11.29 -7.74 11.94
N VAL A 122 -10.41 -6.75 11.83
CA VAL A 122 -9.30 -6.56 12.78
C VAL A 122 -9.82 -5.83 14.03
N GLN A 123 -9.42 -6.25 15.23
CA GLN A 123 -9.92 -5.70 16.49
C GLN A 123 -9.56 -4.21 16.69
N LYS A 124 -8.48 -3.74 16.04
CA LYS A 124 -8.04 -2.34 16.01
C LYS A 124 -7.49 -1.99 14.61
N PRO A 125 -8.24 -1.29 13.74
CA PRO A 125 -7.73 -0.87 12.45
C PRO A 125 -6.60 0.16 12.61
N ALA A 126 -5.68 0.20 11.64
CA ALA A 126 -4.62 1.20 11.59
C ALA A 126 -5.23 2.61 11.59
N SER A 127 -4.71 3.46 12.45
CA SER A 127 -5.28 4.77 12.71
C SER A 127 -4.23 5.81 13.05
N LEU A 128 -4.44 7.02 12.58
CA LEU A 128 -3.71 8.20 12.99
C LEU A 128 -4.45 8.89 14.14
N MET A 129 -3.69 9.32 15.14
CA MET A 129 -4.23 10.15 16.22
C MET A 129 -3.97 11.61 15.87
N GLY A 130 -5.03 12.39 15.64
CA GLY A 130 -4.95 13.82 15.43
C GLY A 130 -5.30 14.56 16.72
N PHE A 131 -4.43 15.48 17.14
CA PHE A 131 -4.72 16.45 18.19
C PHE A 131 -5.04 17.79 17.53
N GLY A 132 -6.24 18.31 17.80
CA GLY A 132 -6.71 19.55 17.20
C GLY A 132 -7.13 20.55 18.27
N MET A 133 -6.86 21.82 18.01
CA MET A 133 -7.38 22.94 18.79
C MET A 133 -8.07 23.95 17.88
N MET A 134 -9.20 24.48 18.30
CA MET A 134 -9.95 25.50 17.55
C MET A 134 -10.43 26.61 18.49
N SER A 135 -10.34 27.84 18.01
CA SER A 135 -10.91 29.02 18.67
C SER A 135 -11.53 29.93 17.62
N THR A 136 -12.47 30.75 18.05
CA THR A 136 -13.11 31.77 17.20
C THR A 136 -12.33 33.10 17.20
N ALA A 137 -11.24 33.19 17.96
CA ALA A 137 -10.36 34.37 18.02
C ALA A 137 -9.04 34.14 17.23
N PRO A 138 -8.78 34.89 16.14
CA PRO A 138 -7.60 34.69 15.29
C PRO A 138 -6.25 34.88 16.01
N LYS A 139 -6.18 35.84 16.95
CA LYS A 139 -4.97 36.11 17.72
C LYS A 139 -4.61 34.96 18.68
N VAL A 140 -5.60 34.23 19.19
CA VAL A 140 -5.39 33.06 20.06
C VAL A 140 -4.84 31.89 19.25
N GLN A 141 -5.28 31.70 18.00
CA GLN A 141 -4.72 30.69 17.10
C GLN A 141 -3.25 30.94 16.76
N GLN A 142 -2.84 32.19 16.50
CA GLN A 142 -1.43 32.52 16.26
C GLN A 142 -0.56 32.27 17.49
N ILE A 143 -1.00 32.69 18.69
CA ILE A 143 -0.27 32.44 19.94
C ILE A 143 -0.19 30.94 20.22
N CYS A 144 -1.28 30.18 20.04
CA CYS A 144 -1.25 28.73 20.21
C CYS A 144 -0.32 28.04 19.20
N LEU A 145 -0.29 28.46 17.93
CA LEU A 145 0.64 27.89 16.94
C LEU A 145 2.09 28.13 17.36
N ILE A 146 2.41 29.37 17.76
CA ILE A 146 3.73 29.76 18.24
C ILE A 146 4.10 28.96 19.50
N VAL A 147 3.20 28.85 20.48
CA VAL A 147 3.42 28.08 21.72
C VAL A 147 3.56 26.59 21.46
N THR A 148 2.79 26.00 20.53
CA THR A 148 2.93 24.59 20.17
C THR A 148 4.22 24.30 19.41
N CYS A 149 4.66 25.18 18.52
CA CYS A 149 5.96 25.08 17.86
C CYS A 149 7.11 25.29 18.85
N TRP A 150 6.95 26.22 19.80
CA TRP A 150 7.92 26.46 20.88
C TRP A 150 8.01 25.29 21.85
N LEU A 151 6.89 24.71 22.27
CA LEU A 151 6.87 23.54 23.17
C LEU A 151 7.41 22.30 22.47
N ALA A 152 7.09 22.09 21.18
CA ALA A 152 7.68 21.01 20.39
C ALA A 152 9.19 21.20 20.22
N GLY A 153 9.65 22.44 20.00
CA GLY A 153 11.06 22.81 19.97
C GLY A 153 11.76 22.67 21.33
N LEU A 154 11.08 23.00 22.43
CA LEU A 154 11.58 22.83 23.80
C LEU A 154 11.67 21.34 24.17
N PHE A 155 10.71 20.52 23.77
CA PHE A 155 10.76 19.07 23.98
C PHE A 155 11.90 18.42 23.19
N SER A 156 12.13 18.85 21.94
CA SER A 156 13.27 18.36 21.16
C SER A 156 14.60 18.86 21.73
N CYS A 157 14.69 20.12 22.19
CA CYS A 157 15.87 20.65 22.87
C CYS A 157 16.12 19.99 24.24
N LEU A 158 15.09 19.72 25.05
CA LEU A 158 15.22 19.03 26.33
C LEU A 158 15.61 17.57 26.14
N ALA A 159 15.09 16.89 25.11
CA ALA A 159 15.54 15.56 24.72
C ALA A 159 17.01 15.58 24.29
N PHE A 160 17.45 16.63 23.57
CA PHE A 160 18.84 16.81 23.16
C PHE A 160 19.76 17.14 24.34
N ILE A 161 19.33 17.94 25.31
CA ILE A 161 20.09 18.30 26.52
C ILE A 161 20.15 17.11 27.48
N GLN A 162 19.09 16.31 27.63
CA GLN A 162 19.14 15.05 28.39
C GLN A 162 20.06 14.02 27.75
N TYR A 163 20.14 14.01 26.41
CA TYR A 163 21.07 13.15 25.68
C TYR A 163 22.53 13.62 25.80
N ALA A 164 22.77 14.94 25.77
CA ALA A 164 24.12 15.52 25.84
C ALA A 164 24.69 15.64 27.27
N SER A 165 23.86 15.63 28.32
CA SER A 165 24.28 15.74 29.73
C SER A 165 24.61 14.40 30.41
N ARG A 166 24.51 13.28 29.68
CA ARG A 166 24.93 11.96 30.17
C ARG A 166 26.25 11.52 29.53
N SER A 167 27.34 12.17 29.93
CA SER A 167 28.70 11.60 29.87
C SER A 167 29.55 12.09 31.05
N CYS A 168 29.83 11.12 31.94
CA CYS A 168 30.94 11.00 32.89
C CYS A 168 31.20 12.09 33.97
N THR A 169 30.83 11.75 35.20
CA THR A 169 31.78 11.67 36.34
C THR A 169 31.39 10.49 37.24
N LEU A 170 32.38 9.69 37.65
CA LEU A 170 32.25 8.52 38.53
C LEU A 170 33.00 8.79 39.83
N GLU A 171 32.36 8.52 40.96
CA GLU A 171 32.81 7.76 42.15
C GLU A 171 31.98 8.13 43.40
N PRO A 172 31.91 7.30 44.48
CA PRO A 172 32.14 5.84 44.61
C PRO A 172 30.91 5.10 45.18
N ILE A 173 30.82 3.78 44.98
CA ILE A 173 29.72 2.92 45.49
C ILE A 173 30.18 2.20 46.77
N PRO A 174 29.37 2.18 47.86
CA PRO A 174 29.63 1.33 49.01
C PRO A 174 29.19 -0.13 48.78
N SER A 175 29.96 -1.02 49.40
CA SER A 175 29.94 -2.49 49.30
C SER A 175 28.57 -3.15 49.44
N TYR A 176 28.33 -4.18 48.62
CA TYR A 176 27.78 -5.42 49.14
C TYR A 176 28.32 -6.63 48.37
N ASN A 177 28.85 -7.57 49.15
CA ASN A 177 29.52 -8.78 48.75
C ASN A 177 28.56 -9.87 48.24
N GLN A 178 29.17 -10.83 47.52
CA GLN A 178 28.69 -12.19 47.24
C GLN A 178 27.51 -12.28 46.27
N VAL A 179 27.74 -12.75 45.04
CA VAL A 179 27.62 -14.17 44.64
C VAL A 179 28.31 -14.32 43.26
N TYR A 180 28.90 -15.50 43.03
CA TYR A 180 29.56 -16.00 41.81
C TYR A 180 31.06 -15.74 41.68
N LYS A 181 31.78 -16.67 42.31
CA LYS A 181 33.18 -17.03 42.05
C LYS A 181 33.36 -17.64 40.66
N ASN A 182 34.49 -17.29 40.06
CA ASN A 182 35.32 -18.06 39.12
C ASN A 182 34.87 -18.21 37.66
N ILE A 183 35.25 -17.26 36.81
CA ILE A 183 35.88 -17.57 35.51
C ILE A 183 37.03 -16.56 35.27
N ASN A 184 38.25 -17.06 35.14
CA ASN A 184 39.46 -16.30 34.87
C ASN A 184 39.40 -15.65 33.47
N ILE A 185 39.48 -14.32 33.42
CA ILE A 185 39.77 -13.57 32.19
C ILE A 185 41.18 -12.98 32.34
N SER A 186 42.12 -13.50 31.56
CA SER A 186 43.42 -12.89 31.34
C SER A 186 43.36 -12.00 30.09
N ASN A 187 43.60 -10.71 30.34
CA ASN A 187 44.10 -9.64 29.48
C ASN A 187 43.21 -9.03 28.37
N PRO A 188 43.35 -7.69 28.18
CA PRO A 188 42.36 -6.85 27.51
C PRO A 188 42.70 -6.71 26.02
N ILE A 189 41.70 -6.94 25.17
CA ILE A 189 41.78 -6.59 23.75
C ILE A 189 41.13 -5.21 23.60
N THR A 190 42.01 -4.23 23.39
CA THR A 190 41.86 -3.10 22.45
C THR A 190 40.44 -2.79 22.00
N THR A 191 39.90 -1.67 22.49
CA THR A 191 38.72 -1.01 21.94
C THR A 191 38.99 -0.57 20.50
N THR A 192 38.58 -1.39 19.54
CA THR A 192 38.29 -0.93 18.18
C THR A 192 36.92 -0.25 18.18
N ASN A 193 36.79 0.83 17.43
CA ASN A 193 35.51 1.48 17.15
C ASN A 193 34.51 0.41 16.70
N ALA A 194 33.47 0.15 17.50
CA ALA A 194 32.41 -0.78 17.12
C ALA A 194 31.60 -0.13 15.98
N GLU A 195 31.96 -0.47 14.73
CA GLU A 195 31.04 -0.32 13.60
C GLU A 195 29.73 -1.00 13.99
N GLU A 196 28.60 -0.30 13.90
CA GLU A 196 27.29 -0.91 14.09
C GLU A 196 27.19 -2.12 13.15
N GLU A 197 27.07 -3.32 13.72
CA GLU A 197 27.06 -4.56 12.96
C GLU A 197 25.88 -4.55 11.97
N LYS A 198 26.19 -4.63 10.67
CA LYS A 198 25.19 -4.60 9.60
C LYS A 198 24.36 -5.89 9.64
N PRO A 199 23.02 -5.82 9.51
CA PRO A 199 22.21 -7.02 9.46
C PRO A 199 22.56 -7.86 8.23
N ILE A 200 22.40 -9.17 8.35
CA ILE A 200 22.69 -10.13 7.28
C ILE A 200 21.41 -10.41 6.47
N LEU A 201 21.45 -10.10 5.17
CA LEU A 201 20.42 -10.53 4.21
C LEU A 201 20.93 -11.75 3.44
N LEU A 202 20.32 -12.91 3.70
CA LEU A 202 20.64 -14.14 2.98
C LEU A 202 19.73 -14.29 1.75
N LEU A 203 20.29 -14.22 0.55
CA LEU A 203 19.61 -14.60 -0.68
C LEU A 203 19.57 -16.13 -0.79
N TRP A 204 18.40 -16.72 -0.55
CA TRP A 204 18.28 -18.17 -0.50
C TRP A 204 18.34 -18.85 -1.87
N ILE A 205 17.73 -18.21 -2.88
CA ILE A 205 17.66 -18.70 -4.25
C ILE A 205 17.84 -17.53 -5.20
N TRP A 206 18.79 -17.67 -6.13
CA TRP A 206 19.01 -16.70 -7.19
C TRP A 206 17.82 -16.65 -8.16
N PRO A 207 17.21 -15.47 -8.40
CA PRO A 207 16.11 -15.34 -9.35
C PRO A 207 16.56 -15.74 -10.77
N GLU A 208 15.81 -16.64 -11.40
CA GLU A 208 16.10 -17.15 -12.75
C GLU A 208 17.53 -17.70 -12.95
N ASN A 209 18.22 -18.08 -11.85
CA ASN A 209 19.64 -18.45 -11.81
C ASN A 209 20.61 -17.36 -12.29
N TYR A 210 20.18 -16.11 -12.32
CA TYR A 210 21.06 -14.98 -12.62
C TYR A 210 21.89 -14.63 -11.40
N ARG A 211 23.20 -14.46 -11.58
CA ARG A 211 24.15 -14.10 -10.53
C ARG A 211 24.83 -12.79 -10.91
N TRP A 212 25.08 -11.95 -9.91
CA TRP A 212 25.80 -10.68 -10.05
C TRP A 212 26.55 -10.38 -8.76
N ASP A 213 27.38 -9.35 -8.80
CA ASP A 213 28.18 -8.95 -7.66
C ASP A 213 27.33 -8.19 -6.64
N PHE A 214 27.29 -8.63 -5.39
CA PHE A 214 26.53 -7.92 -4.35
C PHE A 214 27.03 -6.48 -4.11
N ARG A 215 28.28 -6.16 -4.51
CA ARG A 215 28.80 -4.77 -4.51
C ARG A 215 28.01 -3.85 -5.45
N ASP A 216 27.26 -4.39 -6.41
CA ASP A 216 26.40 -3.62 -7.31
C ASP A 216 25.34 -2.83 -6.54
N CYS A 217 24.91 -3.28 -5.36
CA CYS A 217 24.02 -2.47 -4.52
C CYS A 217 24.64 -1.13 -4.14
N LYS A 218 25.93 -1.12 -3.79
CA LYS A 218 26.66 0.10 -3.47
C LYS A 218 27.00 0.88 -4.74
N THR A 219 27.49 0.22 -5.77
CA THR A 219 27.95 0.87 -7.02
C THR A 219 26.80 1.51 -7.80
N ILE A 220 25.66 0.83 -7.92
CA ILE A 220 24.53 1.26 -8.76
C ILE A 220 23.52 2.10 -7.96
N TYR A 221 23.17 1.67 -6.75
CA TYR A 221 22.08 2.26 -5.97
C TYR A 221 22.55 3.00 -4.70
N ASN A 222 23.86 3.02 -4.42
CA ASN A 222 24.43 3.58 -3.19
C ASN A 222 23.84 2.96 -1.90
N ILE A 223 23.48 1.68 -1.96
CA ILE A 223 22.94 0.92 -0.83
C ILE A 223 24.02 0.01 -0.26
N ASP A 224 24.32 0.17 1.03
CA ASP A 224 25.31 -0.61 1.78
C ASP A 224 24.89 -0.81 3.25
N GLY A 225 23.57 -0.85 3.48
CA GLY A 225 23.00 -0.92 4.83
C GLY A 225 23.00 -2.32 5.45
N CYS A 226 23.34 -3.36 4.69
CA CYS A 226 23.31 -4.75 5.15
C CYS A 226 24.48 -5.54 4.54
N HIS A 227 24.81 -6.68 5.15
CA HIS A 227 25.67 -7.69 4.55
C HIS A 227 24.81 -8.64 3.70
N LEU A 228 24.83 -8.47 2.38
CA LEU A 228 24.14 -9.33 1.43
C LEU A 228 25.02 -10.53 1.04
N THR A 229 24.49 -11.74 1.17
CA THR A 229 25.22 -12.98 0.92
C THR A 229 24.29 -14.08 0.39
N ASP A 230 24.84 -15.07 -0.33
CA ASP A 230 24.15 -16.32 -0.69
C ASP A 230 24.75 -17.54 0.04
N ASP A 231 25.64 -17.32 1.02
CA ASP A 231 26.23 -18.38 1.84
C ASP A 231 25.21 -18.94 2.85
N ARG A 232 24.76 -20.16 2.57
CA ARG A 232 23.76 -20.87 3.39
C ARG A 232 24.24 -21.21 4.79
N ASN A 233 25.55 -21.24 5.04
CA ASN A 233 26.09 -21.48 6.38
C ASN A 233 25.71 -20.37 7.36
N LEU A 234 25.39 -19.18 6.85
CA LEU A 234 24.95 -18.03 7.65
C LEU A 234 23.44 -18.06 7.95
N TYR A 235 22.70 -19.10 7.54
CA TYR A 235 21.26 -19.17 7.76
C TYR A 235 20.85 -18.95 9.22
N ASN A 236 21.54 -19.54 10.19
CA ASN A 236 21.17 -19.39 11.61
C ASN A 236 21.55 -18.02 12.20
N GLN A 237 22.34 -17.21 11.48
CA GLN A 237 22.79 -15.88 11.87
C GLN A 237 22.08 -14.78 11.06
N ALA A 238 21.49 -15.12 9.92
CA ALA A 238 20.85 -14.16 9.03
C ALA A 238 19.62 -13.51 9.66
N ASP A 239 19.60 -12.17 9.72
CA ASP A 239 18.44 -11.40 10.15
C ASP A 239 17.24 -11.56 9.21
N ALA A 240 17.51 -11.73 7.91
CA ALA A 240 16.49 -11.97 6.92
C ALA A 240 16.93 -12.96 5.84
N VAL A 241 15.95 -13.70 5.31
CA VAL A 241 16.13 -14.65 4.22
C VAL A 241 15.19 -14.30 3.09
N LEU A 242 15.75 -14.00 1.93
CA LEU A 242 15.01 -13.62 0.73
C LEU A 242 14.80 -14.83 -0.17
N VAL A 243 13.54 -15.11 -0.52
CA VAL A 243 13.17 -16.26 -1.35
C VAL A 243 12.38 -15.80 -2.57
N PHE A 244 12.91 -16.07 -3.76
CA PHE A 244 12.24 -15.78 -5.02
C PHE A 244 11.14 -16.80 -5.32
N HIS A 245 9.90 -16.33 -5.44
CA HIS A 245 8.70 -17.16 -5.52
C HIS A 245 8.75 -18.19 -6.66
N LYS A 246 9.12 -17.76 -7.87
CA LYS A 246 9.09 -18.61 -9.07
C LYS A 246 10.11 -19.76 -9.02
N ALA A 247 11.12 -19.65 -8.15
CA ALA A 247 12.11 -20.69 -7.98
C ALA A 247 11.77 -21.69 -6.85
N ILE A 248 10.67 -21.49 -6.10
CA ILE A 248 10.21 -22.43 -5.08
C ILE A 248 9.72 -23.72 -5.77
N LYS A 249 10.20 -24.88 -5.31
CA LYS A 249 9.74 -26.18 -5.79
C LYS A 249 8.36 -26.52 -5.20
N TRP A 250 7.57 -27.28 -5.95
CA TRP A 250 6.23 -27.73 -5.53
C TRP A 250 6.23 -28.57 -4.25
N ASP A 251 7.31 -29.31 -3.99
CA ASP A 251 7.50 -30.12 -2.79
C ASP A 251 8.12 -29.34 -1.62
N LEU A 252 8.37 -28.04 -1.80
CA LEU A 252 9.01 -27.15 -0.82
C LEU A 252 10.43 -27.58 -0.39
N SER A 253 11.02 -28.58 -1.04
CA SER A 253 12.30 -29.19 -0.65
C SER A 253 13.49 -28.24 -0.72
N ASN A 254 13.35 -27.15 -1.48
CA ASN A 254 14.38 -26.14 -1.65
C ASN A 254 14.19 -24.89 -0.78
N LEU A 255 13.21 -24.87 0.13
CA LEU A 255 13.06 -23.79 1.13
C LEU A 255 14.09 -23.91 2.26
N PRO A 256 14.33 -22.83 3.03
CA PRO A 256 15.23 -22.88 4.17
C PRO A 256 14.72 -23.83 5.28
N PRO A 257 15.63 -24.42 6.07
CA PRO A 257 15.28 -25.45 7.05
C PRO A 257 14.43 -24.89 8.20
N SER A 258 13.52 -25.73 8.71
CA SER A 258 12.64 -25.43 9.85
C SER A 258 13.09 -26.25 11.09
N PRO A 259 12.98 -25.72 12.33
CA PRO A 259 12.43 -24.41 12.70
C PRO A 259 13.40 -23.26 12.39
N ARG A 260 12.86 -22.14 11.91
CA ARG A 260 13.66 -20.91 11.71
C ARG A 260 13.96 -20.21 13.04
N PRO A 261 15.08 -19.49 13.16
CA PRO A 261 15.35 -18.64 14.33
C PRO A 261 14.23 -17.62 14.58
N PRO A 262 13.81 -17.34 15.84
CA PRO A 262 12.69 -16.45 16.14
C PRO A 262 12.86 -15.00 15.65
N PHE A 263 14.10 -14.51 15.57
CA PHE A 263 14.42 -13.16 15.11
C PHE A 263 14.41 -13.02 13.58
N GLN A 264 14.59 -14.14 12.87
CA GLN A 264 14.81 -14.15 11.43
C GLN A 264 13.51 -13.89 10.66
N LYS A 265 13.57 -12.98 9.67
CA LYS A 265 12.45 -12.65 8.79
C LYS A 265 12.59 -13.33 7.45
N TRP A 266 11.58 -14.08 7.02
CA TRP A 266 11.53 -14.54 5.64
C TRP A 266 10.82 -13.51 4.77
N ILE A 267 11.44 -13.13 3.66
CA ILE A 267 10.95 -12.15 2.70
C ILE A 267 10.53 -12.89 1.43
N TRP A 268 9.25 -12.80 1.09
CA TRP A 268 8.70 -13.30 -0.16
C TRP A 268 9.04 -12.32 -1.29
N PHE A 269 9.74 -12.77 -2.32
CA PHE A 269 10.14 -11.92 -3.45
C PHE A 269 9.48 -12.36 -4.75
N HIS A 270 8.73 -11.46 -5.39
CA HIS A 270 8.22 -11.68 -6.73
C HIS A 270 7.95 -10.37 -7.48
N VAL A 271 8.21 -10.35 -8.79
CA VAL A 271 8.06 -9.18 -9.66
C VAL A 271 7.09 -9.37 -10.81
N GLU A 272 6.53 -10.57 -10.97
CA GLU A 272 5.62 -10.91 -12.06
C GLU A 272 4.15 -10.66 -11.65
N SER A 273 3.23 -10.59 -12.58
CA SER A 273 1.80 -10.44 -12.31
C SER A 273 1.15 -11.67 -11.65
N PRO A 274 0.03 -11.52 -10.91
CA PRO A 274 -0.75 -12.63 -10.40
C PRO A 274 -1.18 -13.65 -11.47
N THR A 275 -1.48 -13.21 -12.70
CA THR A 275 -1.79 -14.14 -13.82
C THR A 275 -0.65 -15.12 -14.09
N ASN A 276 0.59 -14.70 -13.89
CA ASN A 276 1.80 -15.47 -14.16
C ASN A 276 2.49 -15.94 -12.85
N THR A 277 1.77 -15.91 -11.72
CA THR A 277 2.24 -16.42 -10.43
C THR A 277 1.54 -17.75 -10.09
N PRO A 278 2.25 -18.89 -10.06
CA PRO A 278 1.65 -20.15 -9.61
C PRO A 278 1.39 -20.13 -8.10
N ARG A 279 0.30 -20.77 -7.67
CA ARG A 279 0.02 -21.05 -6.25
C ARG A 279 0.65 -22.37 -5.86
N ILE A 280 1.63 -22.31 -4.96
CA ILE A 280 2.39 -23.43 -4.40
C ILE A 280 1.81 -23.72 -3.01
N PRO A 281 1.19 -24.89 -2.78
CA PRO A 281 0.62 -25.21 -1.47
C PRO A 281 1.66 -25.15 -0.34
N GLY A 282 1.26 -24.62 0.81
CA GLY A 282 2.08 -24.61 2.04
C GLY A 282 2.91 -23.34 2.24
N VAL A 283 3.00 -22.45 1.25
CA VAL A 283 3.74 -21.18 1.39
C VAL A 283 2.93 -20.03 1.99
N GLU A 284 1.62 -20.20 2.13
CA GLU A 284 0.64 -19.12 2.39
C GLU A 284 1.01 -18.27 3.59
N LYS A 285 1.57 -18.87 4.66
CA LYS A 285 1.88 -18.20 5.93
C LYS A 285 3.36 -18.32 6.33
N LEU A 286 4.24 -18.68 5.40
CA LEU A 286 5.66 -18.86 5.71
C LEU A 286 6.42 -17.53 5.84
N PHE A 287 6.01 -16.52 5.07
CA PHE A 287 6.76 -15.27 4.92
C PHE A 287 6.27 -14.18 5.88
N ASN A 288 7.22 -13.41 6.41
CA ASN A 288 6.95 -12.25 7.27
C ASN A 288 6.75 -10.97 6.48
N LEU A 289 7.50 -10.81 5.38
CA LEU A 289 7.54 -9.60 4.57
C LEU A 289 7.33 -9.94 3.10
N THR A 290 6.77 -8.99 2.37
CA THR A 290 6.57 -9.06 0.92
C THR A 290 7.44 -8.03 0.19
N LEU A 291 8.16 -8.47 -0.85
CA LEU A 291 8.96 -7.66 -1.76
C LEU A 291 8.40 -7.80 -3.17
N SER A 292 7.78 -6.73 -3.69
CA SER A 292 7.23 -6.72 -5.05
C SER A 292 7.07 -5.30 -5.60
N TYR A 293 6.50 -5.18 -6.79
CA TYR A 293 6.07 -3.90 -7.33
C TYR A 293 4.86 -3.32 -6.58
N ARG A 294 3.95 -4.14 -6.02
CA ARG A 294 2.69 -3.63 -5.43
C ARG A 294 2.94 -2.59 -4.35
N ARG A 295 2.12 -1.52 -4.32
CA ARG A 295 2.30 -0.38 -3.41
C ARG A 295 2.03 -0.76 -1.96
N ASP A 296 1.18 -1.77 -1.77
CA ASP A 296 0.81 -2.32 -0.47
C ASP A 296 1.68 -3.52 -0.06
N ALA A 297 2.81 -3.77 -0.74
CA ALA A 297 3.87 -4.67 -0.25
C ALA A 297 4.63 -4.02 0.93
N ASP A 298 5.25 -4.83 1.79
CA ASP A 298 6.11 -4.32 2.86
C ASP A 298 7.33 -3.57 2.29
N ILE A 299 7.89 -4.11 1.20
CA ILE A 299 9.01 -3.55 0.46
C ILE A 299 8.54 -3.35 -0.99
N SER A 300 8.08 -2.12 -1.29
CA SER A 300 7.57 -1.76 -2.62
C SER A 300 8.65 -1.09 -3.46
N VAL A 301 9.09 -1.79 -4.51
CA VAL A 301 10.18 -1.35 -5.40
C VAL A 301 9.65 -1.09 -6.79
N ARG A 302 9.97 0.09 -7.34
CA ARG A 302 9.56 0.54 -8.69
C ARG A 302 10.54 1.56 -9.24
N TYR A 303 10.47 1.78 -10.54
CA TYR A 303 11.09 2.90 -11.24
C TYR A 303 10.33 4.21 -10.97
N ARG A 304 10.55 4.79 -9.78
CA ARG A 304 9.87 6.03 -9.36
C ARG A 304 10.40 7.23 -10.14
N LEU A 305 9.48 8.11 -10.53
CA LEU A 305 9.83 9.43 -10.99
C LEU A 305 10.28 10.30 -9.81
N THR A 306 11.31 11.13 -10.02
CA THR A 306 11.88 11.99 -9.00
C THR A 306 11.34 13.41 -9.17
N VAL A 307 10.77 13.99 -8.11
CA VAL A 307 10.35 15.39 -8.11
C VAL A 307 11.57 16.28 -7.86
N ASN A 308 11.80 17.22 -8.77
CA ASN A 308 12.93 18.13 -8.70
C ASN A 308 12.56 19.38 -7.90
N LYS A 309 13.47 19.82 -7.01
CA LYS A 309 13.27 21.03 -6.20
C LYS A 309 13.25 22.31 -7.05
N LYS A 310 13.99 22.31 -8.16
CA LYS A 310 14.04 23.40 -9.13
C LYS A 310 13.51 22.89 -10.47
N PRO A 311 12.96 23.77 -11.31
CA PRO A 311 12.63 23.40 -12.67
C PRO A 311 13.85 22.82 -13.39
N ASN A 312 13.63 21.74 -14.13
CA ASN A 312 14.64 21.18 -15.02
C ASN A 312 14.91 22.16 -16.18
N LYS A 313 16.07 21.98 -16.82
CA LYS A 313 16.36 22.65 -18.10
C LYS A 313 15.32 22.27 -19.15
N ASP A 314 15.18 23.11 -20.16
CA ASP A 314 14.25 22.87 -21.26
C ASP A 314 14.50 21.50 -21.90
N PHE A 315 13.41 20.77 -22.09
CA PHE A 315 13.46 19.44 -22.69
C PHE A 315 13.70 19.56 -24.19
N ILE A 316 14.82 19.01 -24.64
CA ILE A 316 15.14 18.90 -26.06
C ILE A 316 14.56 17.59 -26.58
N LEU A 317 13.60 17.69 -27.50
CA LEU A 317 12.99 16.53 -28.13
C LEU A 317 14.04 15.77 -28.97
N PRO A 318 14.28 14.48 -28.71
CA PRO A 318 15.16 13.67 -29.55
C PRO A 318 14.60 13.53 -30.97
N LYS A 319 15.49 13.33 -31.95
CA LYS A 319 15.08 13.08 -33.34
C LYS A 319 14.13 11.88 -33.41
N LYS A 320 12.97 12.09 -34.03
CA LYS A 320 11.96 11.05 -34.26
C LYS A 320 11.92 10.69 -35.75
N ASP A 321 11.96 9.39 -36.05
CA ASP A 321 11.88 8.85 -37.42
C ASP A 321 10.84 7.72 -37.55
N LYS A 322 10.25 7.28 -36.43
CA LYS A 322 9.19 6.28 -36.36
C LYS A 322 8.01 6.84 -35.59
N LEU A 323 6.80 6.60 -36.09
CA LEU A 323 5.58 7.07 -35.43
C LEU A 323 5.29 6.25 -34.17
N LEU A 324 5.13 4.93 -34.31
CA LEU A 324 4.70 4.04 -33.24
C LEU A 324 5.55 2.78 -33.21
N CYS A 325 6.18 2.51 -32.07
CA CYS A 325 7.03 1.33 -31.88
C CYS A 325 6.50 0.38 -30.83
N TRP A 326 6.82 -0.90 -30.95
CA TRP A 326 6.52 -1.91 -29.93
C TRP A 326 7.66 -2.90 -29.77
N PHE A 327 8.21 -3.01 -28.55
CA PHE A 327 9.24 -4.02 -28.27
C PHE A 327 8.58 -5.20 -27.56
N VAL A 328 8.53 -6.34 -28.24
CA VAL A 328 7.80 -7.51 -27.76
C VAL A 328 8.54 -8.80 -28.10
N SER A 329 8.81 -9.57 -27.05
CA SER A 329 9.48 -10.87 -27.17
C SER A 329 8.62 -12.05 -26.71
N ASN A 330 7.67 -11.81 -25.80
CA ASN A 330 6.77 -12.84 -25.32
C ASN A 330 5.45 -12.80 -26.10
N THR A 331 5.19 -13.81 -26.91
CA THR A 331 3.93 -13.98 -27.64
C THR A 331 3.20 -15.27 -27.23
N ASN A 332 3.66 -15.93 -26.17
CA ASN A 332 3.10 -17.21 -25.73
C ASN A 332 1.71 -17.01 -25.10
N PRO A 333 0.63 -17.56 -25.70
CA PRO A 333 -0.73 -17.41 -25.19
C PRO A 333 -0.91 -17.87 -23.73
N SER A 334 -0.09 -18.80 -23.25
CA SER A 334 -0.17 -19.29 -21.87
C SER A 334 0.31 -18.31 -20.80
N THR A 335 0.87 -17.16 -21.19
CA THR A 335 1.49 -16.19 -20.27
C THR A 335 0.70 -14.89 -20.10
N GLY A 336 -0.62 -14.93 -20.38
CA GLY A 336 -1.53 -13.80 -20.20
C GLY A 336 -1.57 -12.78 -21.34
N VAL A 337 -0.77 -12.97 -22.40
CA VAL A 337 -0.59 -11.99 -23.50
C VAL A 337 -1.81 -11.77 -24.40
N GLY A 338 -2.90 -12.52 -24.19
CA GLY A 338 -4.09 -12.50 -25.06
C GLY A 338 -4.65 -11.09 -25.28
N ILE A 339 -4.81 -10.31 -24.21
CA ILE A 339 -5.40 -8.96 -24.27
C ILE A 339 -4.55 -8.04 -25.16
N ARG A 340 -3.24 -7.95 -24.91
CA ARG A 340 -2.36 -7.07 -25.70
C ARG A 340 -2.24 -7.50 -27.15
N MET A 341 -2.25 -8.80 -27.42
CA MET A 341 -2.18 -9.34 -28.78
C MET A 341 -3.47 -9.05 -29.55
N GLN A 342 -4.63 -9.20 -28.91
CA GLN A 342 -5.91 -8.83 -29.49
C GLN A 342 -5.97 -7.33 -29.80
N TYR A 343 -5.58 -6.48 -28.85
CA TYR A 343 -5.57 -5.03 -29.04
C TYR A 343 -4.63 -4.62 -30.19
N TYR A 344 -3.42 -5.18 -30.22
CA TYR A 344 -2.46 -4.97 -31.30
C TYR A 344 -2.99 -5.41 -32.67
N ASN A 345 -3.62 -6.59 -32.77
CA ASN A 345 -4.16 -7.11 -34.02
C ASN A 345 -5.25 -6.23 -34.62
N GLU A 346 -6.02 -5.54 -33.78
CA GLU A 346 -6.98 -4.54 -34.22
C GLU A 346 -6.30 -3.21 -34.57
N LEU A 347 -5.40 -2.71 -33.70
CA LEU A 347 -4.70 -1.43 -33.88
C LEU A 347 -3.90 -1.38 -35.20
N LYS A 348 -3.18 -2.46 -35.53
CA LYS A 348 -2.29 -2.53 -36.70
C LYS A 348 -3.01 -2.38 -38.05
N LYS A 349 -4.35 -2.48 -38.06
CA LYS A 349 -5.17 -2.26 -39.27
C LYS A 349 -5.26 -0.77 -39.65
N TYR A 350 -5.03 0.12 -38.68
CA TYR A 350 -5.26 1.57 -38.80
C TYR A 350 -3.98 2.41 -38.69
N ILE A 351 -2.90 1.85 -38.16
CA ILE A 351 -1.61 2.53 -37.99
C ILE A 351 -0.46 1.53 -38.12
N THR A 352 0.62 1.95 -38.78
CA THR A 352 1.85 1.15 -38.88
C THR A 352 2.55 1.09 -37.52
N VAL A 353 2.84 -0.13 -37.06
CA VAL A 353 3.57 -0.39 -35.81
C VAL A 353 4.94 -0.97 -36.15
N ASN A 354 6.01 -0.28 -35.78
CA ASN A 354 7.38 -0.79 -35.90
C ASN A 354 7.68 -1.76 -34.75
N ILE A 355 7.73 -3.06 -35.06
CA ILE A 355 7.94 -4.12 -34.06
C ILE A 355 9.45 -4.42 -33.92
N PHE A 356 9.90 -4.56 -32.69
CA PHE A 356 11.25 -5.01 -32.35
C PHE A 356 11.19 -6.13 -31.31
N GLY A 357 12.26 -6.92 -31.20
CA GLY A 357 12.34 -8.07 -30.31
C GLY A 357 11.98 -9.39 -31.00
N LYS A 358 11.86 -10.47 -30.22
CA LYS A 358 11.70 -11.83 -30.77
C LYS A 358 10.52 -11.98 -31.72
N MET A 359 9.46 -11.18 -31.54
CA MET A 359 8.31 -11.18 -32.46
C MET A 359 8.65 -10.69 -33.87
N ALA A 360 9.65 -9.82 -34.00
CA ALA A 360 10.17 -9.32 -35.28
C ALA A 360 11.34 -10.17 -35.83
N GLY A 361 11.63 -11.32 -35.22
CA GLY A 361 12.67 -12.26 -35.66
C GLY A 361 13.95 -12.22 -34.82
N ASN A 362 14.37 -11.06 -34.32
CA ASN A 362 15.61 -10.92 -33.54
C ASN A 362 15.44 -10.04 -32.30
N ARG A 363 16.17 -10.36 -31.23
CA ARG A 363 16.26 -9.49 -30.04
C ARG A 363 17.03 -8.22 -30.40
N LEU A 364 16.52 -7.07 -29.95
CA LEU A 364 17.25 -5.81 -30.02
C LEU A 364 18.50 -5.89 -29.12
N LYS A 365 19.65 -5.40 -29.59
CA LYS A 365 20.85 -5.34 -28.76
C LYS A 365 20.64 -4.39 -27.59
N ASP A 366 21.24 -4.70 -26.45
CA ASP A 366 21.02 -3.94 -25.22
C ASP A 366 21.52 -2.47 -25.39
N GLU A 367 22.59 -2.25 -26.16
CA GLU A 367 23.13 -0.91 -26.46
C GLU A 367 22.20 -0.08 -27.36
N GLU A 368 21.33 -0.74 -28.13
CA GLU A 368 20.40 -0.11 -29.07
C GLU A 368 19.02 0.15 -28.43
N TYR A 369 18.78 -0.34 -27.20
CA TYR A 369 17.46 -0.31 -26.57
C TYR A 369 16.90 1.11 -26.44
N TYR A 370 17.66 2.00 -25.78
CA TYR A 370 17.21 3.36 -25.53
C TYR A 370 17.25 4.22 -26.79
N SER A 371 18.27 4.09 -27.65
CA SER A 371 18.39 4.87 -28.88
C SER A 371 17.28 4.53 -29.87
N THR A 372 16.94 3.26 -30.03
CA THR A 372 15.82 2.82 -30.88
C THR A 372 14.50 3.34 -30.31
N MET A 373 14.28 3.23 -29.00
CA MET A 373 13.04 3.72 -28.38
C MET A 373 12.92 5.25 -28.46
N ALA A 374 14.03 5.97 -28.34
CA ALA A 374 14.11 7.43 -28.49
C ALA A 374 13.76 7.88 -29.92
N SER A 375 13.97 7.03 -30.93
CA SER A 375 13.63 7.32 -32.33
C SER A 375 12.12 7.30 -32.62
N CYS A 376 11.32 6.78 -31.69
CA CYS A 376 9.87 6.65 -31.83
C CYS A 376 9.13 7.84 -31.18
N LYS A 377 8.06 8.36 -31.80
CA LYS A 377 7.16 9.34 -31.15
C LYS A 377 6.36 8.69 -30.03
N PHE A 378 5.75 7.54 -30.34
CA PHE A 378 4.93 6.75 -29.44
C PHE A 378 5.51 5.35 -29.24
N TYR A 379 5.27 4.77 -28.07
CA TYR A 379 5.70 3.42 -27.72
C TYR A 379 4.56 2.64 -27.08
N LEU A 380 4.25 1.44 -27.59
CA LEU A 380 3.26 0.54 -27.01
C LEU A 380 3.80 -0.08 -25.71
N SER A 381 3.50 0.57 -24.58
CA SER A 381 3.81 0.12 -23.22
C SER A 381 2.78 -0.91 -22.75
N PHE A 382 2.62 -1.99 -23.50
CA PHE A 382 1.61 -3.01 -23.24
C PHE A 382 2.12 -4.08 -22.27
N GLU A 383 1.54 -4.11 -21.07
CA GLU A 383 1.84 -5.15 -20.09
C GLU A 383 1.33 -6.52 -20.52
N ASN A 384 1.95 -7.56 -19.98
CA ASN A 384 1.56 -8.94 -20.31
C ASN A 384 0.22 -9.34 -19.69
N SER A 385 -0.31 -8.56 -18.75
CA SER A 385 -1.55 -8.82 -18.01
C SER A 385 -2.04 -7.54 -17.33
N VAL A 386 -3.31 -7.53 -16.92
CA VAL A 386 -3.95 -6.39 -16.27
C VAL A 386 -4.12 -6.68 -14.79
N HIS A 387 -3.25 -6.10 -13.96
CA HIS A 387 -3.32 -6.20 -12.50
C HIS A 387 -3.05 -4.86 -11.85
N ARG A 388 -3.69 -4.64 -10.70
CA ARG A 388 -3.45 -3.44 -9.89
C ARG A 388 -1.96 -3.25 -9.68
N ASP A 389 -1.51 -2.03 -9.89
CA ASP A 389 -0.14 -1.57 -9.70
C ASP A 389 0.92 -2.22 -10.62
N TYR A 390 0.53 -3.13 -11.52
CA TYR A 390 1.45 -3.84 -12.39
C TYR A 390 1.73 -3.04 -13.66
N PHE A 391 2.85 -2.34 -13.64
CA PHE A 391 3.49 -1.76 -14.81
C PHE A 391 5.01 -1.76 -14.61
N THR A 392 5.75 -2.04 -15.67
CA THR A 392 7.16 -2.43 -15.58
C THR A 392 8.08 -1.39 -16.20
N GLU A 393 9.28 -1.81 -16.60
CA GLU A 393 10.21 -1.02 -17.42
C GLU A 393 9.55 -0.45 -18.69
N LYS A 394 8.48 -1.08 -19.19
CA LYS A 394 7.72 -0.63 -20.37
C LYS A 394 7.13 0.77 -20.21
N LEU A 395 6.81 1.19 -18.99
CA LEU A 395 6.42 2.58 -18.71
C LEU A 395 7.66 3.47 -18.52
N ASN A 396 8.66 3.00 -17.77
CA ASN A 396 9.84 3.80 -17.45
C ASN A 396 10.69 4.14 -18.68
N GLY A 397 11.01 3.16 -19.54
CA GLY A 397 11.85 3.32 -20.72
C GLY A 397 11.47 4.52 -21.59
N PRO A 398 10.22 4.62 -22.10
CA PRO A 398 9.82 5.74 -22.94
C PRO A 398 9.83 7.08 -22.18
N LEU A 399 9.47 7.08 -20.89
CA LEU A 399 9.57 8.26 -20.03
C LEU A 399 11.02 8.71 -19.79
N VAL A 400 12.01 7.85 -19.93
CA VAL A 400 13.43 8.23 -19.84
C VAL A 400 13.88 8.90 -21.13
N VAL A 401 13.52 8.35 -22.29
CA VAL A 401 14.10 8.73 -23.58
C VAL A 401 13.29 9.72 -24.41
N GLY A 402 12.29 10.36 -23.83
CA GLY A 402 11.52 11.38 -24.54
C GLY A 402 10.52 10.80 -25.56
N THR A 403 9.95 9.64 -25.28
CA THR A 403 8.92 8.97 -26.10
C THR A 403 7.63 8.89 -25.30
N VAL A 404 6.47 9.08 -25.95
CA VAL A 404 5.18 9.05 -25.26
C VAL A 404 4.68 7.60 -25.14
N PRO A 405 4.57 7.02 -23.93
CA PRO A 405 4.02 5.69 -23.75
C PRO A 405 2.51 5.66 -24.03
N VAL A 406 2.08 4.67 -24.82
CA VAL A 406 0.69 4.26 -25.01
C VAL A 406 0.48 3.00 -24.17
N VAL A 407 -0.20 3.13 -23.04
CA VAL A 407 -0.24 2.10 -22.00
C VAL A 407 -1.48 1.21 -22.11
N LEU A 408 -1.26 -0.09 -21.88
CA LEU A 408 -2.30 -1.09 -21.66
C LEU A 408 -1.88 -1.93 -20.45
N GLY A 409 -2.66 -1.86 -19.37
CA GLY A 409 -2.35 -2.48 -18.09
C GLY A 409 -3.48 -2.18 -17.09
N PRO A 410 -3.19 -1.79 -15.83
CA PRO A 410 -4.21 -1.37 -14.88
C PRO A 410 -4.98 -0.13 -15.33
N SER A 411 -5.99 0.30 -14.57
CA SER A 411 -6.80 1.47 -14.94
C SER A 411 -5.97 2.75 -15.05
N ARG A 412 -6.49 3.74 -15.80
CA ARG A 412 -5.88 5.06 -15.94
C ARG A 412 -5.59 5.69 -14.57
N GLU A 413 -6.56 5.67 -13.66
CA GLU A 413 -6.43 6.22 -12.31
C GLU A 413 -5.36 5.50 -11.49
N ASN A 414 -5.08 4.24 -11.81
CA ASN A 414 -4.00 3.52 -11.17
C ASN A 414 -2.64 3.96 -11.70
N TYR A 415 -2.47 4.21 -13.00
CA TYR A 415 -1.24 4.82 -13.53
C TYR A 415 -1.01 6.24 -12.98
N GLU A 416 -2.07 7.06 -12.86
CA GLU A 416 -1.99 8.44 -12.36
C GLU A 416 -1.54 8.55 -10.90
N GLN A 417 -1.61 7.45 -10.14
CA GLN A 417 -1.03 7.40 -8.79
C GLN A 417 0.50 7.39 -8.76
N PHE A 418 1.16 7.14 -9.91
CA PHE A 418 2.61 6.95 -9.99
C PHE A 418 3.29 7.80 -11.06
N SER A 419 2.54 8.24 -12.07
CA SER A 419 3.03 9.10 -13.16
C SER A 419 2.02 10.22 -13.43
N PRO A 420 2.45 11.43 -13.80
CA PRO A 420 1.54 12.48 -14.25
C PRO A 420 0.62 11.97 -15.38
N GLY A 421 -0.68 12.27 -15.30
CA GLY A 421 -1.66 11.80 -16.30
C GLY A 421 -1.41 12.35 -17.71
N SER A 422 -0.62 13.43 -17.84
CA SER A 422 -0.14 13.98 -19.10
C SER A 422 1.11 13.29 -19.66
N ALA A 423 1.72 12.36 -18.93
CA ALA A 423 2.95 11.69 -19.34
C ALA A 423 2.71 10.45 -20.22
N PHE A 424 1.45 10.00 -20.37
CA PHE A 424 1.09 8.79 -21.10
C PHE A 424 -0.29 8.92 -21.75
N ILE A 425 -0.53 8.08 -22.76
CA ILE A 425 -1.83 7.90 -23.40
C ILE A 425 -2.38 6.55 -22.96
N HIS A 426 -3.59 6.51 -22.42
CA HIS A 426 -4.19 5.26 -21.98
C HIS A 426 -5.12 4.72 -23.07
N VAL A 427 -5.04 3.42 -23.39
CA VAL A 427 -5.90 2.82 -24.43
C VAL A 427 -7.40 3.02 -24.17
N ASN A 428 -7.81 2.98 -22.89
CA ASN A 428 -9.20 3.20 -22.46
C ASN A 428 -9.67 4.67 -22.53
N ASP A 429 -8.82 5.64 -22.92
CA ASP A 429 -9.27 7.00 -23.23
C ASP A 429 -10.08 7.04 -24.54
N PHE A 430 -10.01 5.97 -25.32
CA PHE A 430 -10.61 5.86 -26.64
C PHE A 430 -11.66 4.74 -26.64
N PRO A 431 -12.74 4.89 -27.45
CA PRO A 431 -13.77 3.86 -27.56
C PRO A 431 -13.25 2.57 -28.22
N ASN A 432 -12.21 2.66 -29.06
CA ASN A 432 -11.64 1.52 -29.79
C ASN A 432 -10.22 1.83 -30.32
N PRO A 433 -9.48 0.81 -30.82
CA PRO A 433 -8.14 0.98 -31.37
C PRO A 433 -8.06 1.91 -32.60
N GLU A 434 -9.12 2.00 -33.42
CA GLU A 434 -9.17 2.93 -34.56
C GLU A 434 -9.15 4.39 -34.11
N ALA A 435 -9.94 4.73 -33.09
CA ALA A 435 -9.97 6.07 -32.51
C ALA A 435 -8.61 6.45 -31.90
N LEU A 436 -7.95 5.50 -31.22
CA LEU A 436 -6.58 5.69 -30.75
C LEU A 436 -5.61 5.94 -31.93
N ALA A 437 -5.65 5.11 -32.97
CA ALA A 437 -4.79 5.29 -34.15
C ALA A 437 -4.98 6.67 -34.78
N LYS A 438 -6.23 7.11 -34.95
CA LYS A 438 -6.58 8.44 -35.47
C LYS A 438 -6.03 9.55 -34.59
N TYR A 439 -6.11 9.41 -33.28
CA TYR A 439 -5.55 10.37 -32.33
C TYR A 439 -4.01 10.46 -32.42
N LEU A 440 -3.31 9.32 -32.52
CA LEU A 440 -1.86 9.31 -32.68
C LEU A 440 -1.42 9.95 -34.00
N LEU A 441 -2.15 9.70 -35.10
CA LEU A 441 -1.91 10.33 -36.40
C LEU A 441 -2.18 11.84 -36.37
N GLN A 442 -3.18 12.30 -35.61
CA GLN A 442 -3.43 13.73 -35.41
C GLN A 442 -2.29 14.40 -34.61
N LEU A 443 -1.84 13.78 -33.52
CA LEU A 443 -0.70 14.28 -32.74
C LEU A 443 0.61 14.27 -33.55
N ASP A 444 0.75 13.39 -34.53
CA ASP A 444 1.91 13.39 -35.41
C ASP A 444 2.05 14.69 -36.21
N GLN A 445 0.90 15.29 -36.57
CA GLN A 445 0.81 16.51 -37.38
C GLN A 445 0.77 17.78 -36.52
N ASP A 446 0.53 17.67 -35.20
CA ASP A 446 0.47 18.79 -34.27
C ASP A 446 1.62 18.72 -33.25
N ASN A 447 2.73 19.36 -33.60
CA ASN A 447 3.92 19.41 -32.75
C ASN A 447 3.66 20.08 -31.40
N GLU A 448 2.77 21.08 -31.32
CA GLU A 448 2.48 21.76 -30.06
C GLU A 448 1.72 20.82 -29.11
N ALA A 449 0.70 20.14 -29.62
CA ALA A 449 -0.03 19.13 -28.86
C ALA A 449 0.84 17.95 -28.43
N TYR A 450 1.71 17.48 -29.31
CA TYR A 450 2.68 16.44 -28.98
C TYR A 450 3.64 16.89 -27.88
N MET A 451 4.15 18.13 -27.95
CA MET A 451 5.09 18.66 -26.95
C MET A 451 4.49 18.80 -25.54
N ARG A 452 3.16 19.00 -25.42
CA ARG A 452 2.47 19.04 -24.11
C ARG A 452 2.62 17.74 -23.31
N TYR A 453 2.85 16.58 -23.95
CA TYR A 453 3.12 15.32 -23.26
C TYR A 453 4.46 15.28 -22.52
N PHE A 454 5.29 16.31 -22.66
CA PHE A 454 6.58 16.43 -21.97
C PHE A 454 6.62 17.54 -20.92
N ASP A 455 5.51 18.28 -20.72
CA ASP A 455 5.46 19.38 -19.75
C ASP A 455 5.78 18.94 -18.31
N TRP A 456 5.43 17.71 -17.96
CA TRP A 456 5.76 17.13 -16.66
C TRP A 456 7.26 17.11 -16.37
N ARG A 457 8.11 17.07 -17.41
CA ARG A 457 9.57 17.06 -17.28
C ARG A 457 10.12 18.34 -16.68
N LYS A 458 9.35 19.43 -16.67
CA LYS A 458 9.73 20.69 -16.00
C LYS A 458 9.98 20.48 -14.52
N HIS A 459 9.25 19.57 -13.86
CA HIS A 459 9.35 19.38 -12.40
C HIS A 459 9.69 17.95 -11.98
N VAL A 460 9.73 17.02 -12.94
CA VAL A 460 9.87 15.59 -12.64
C VAL A 460 10.88 14.95 -13.59
N SER A 461 11.75 14.09 -13.04
CA SER A 461 12.79 13.38 -13.79
C SER A 461 12.56 11.86 -13.74
N ALA A 462 12.88 11.18 -14.82
CA ALA A 462 12.89 9.72 -14.90
C ALA A 462 14.34 9.23 -14.93
N THR A 463 14.65 8.20 -14.13
CA THR A 463 15.96 7.54 -14.13
C THR A 463 15.89 6.30 -15.03
N PRO A 464 16.90 6.07 -15.90
CA PRO A 464 17.01 4.84 -16.68
C PRO A 464 16.97 3.59 -15.80
N HIS A 465 16.21 2.58 -16.23
CA HIS A 465 16.34 1.22 -15.70
C HIS A 465 17.55 0.51 -16.33
N LEU A 466 18.04 -0.54 -15.66
CA LEU A 466 19.08 -1.41 -16.19
C LEU A 466 18.53 -2.20 -17.38
N ILE A 467 19.25 -2.18 -18.51
CA ILE A 467 18.82 -2.82 -19.76
C ILE A 467 19.20 -4.30 -19.78
N VAL A 468 20.30 -4.65 -19.11
CA VAL A 468 20.81 -6.01 -19.06
C VAL A 468 19.80 -6.85 -18.29
N TRP A 469 19.20 -7.82 -19.00
CA TRP A 469 18.02 -8.52 -18.49
C TRP A 469 18.31 -9.29 -17.19
N ASN A 470 19.53 -9.83 -17.04
CA ASN A 470 19.91 -10.55 -15.82
C ASN A 470 20.14 -9.64 -14.60
N GLN A 471 20.09 -8.30 -14.77
CA GLN A 471 20.24 -7.31 -13.72
C GLN A 471 18.90 -6.75 -13.21
N GLU A 472 17.76 -7.19 -13.76
CA GLU A 472 16.43 -6.66 -13.41
C GLU A 472 16.09 -6.83 -11.90
N PHE A 473 16.67 -7.85 -11.27
CA PHE A 473 16.43 -8.17 -9.86
C PHE A 473 17.30 -7.39 -8.87
N ILE A 474 18.37 -6.74 -9.34
CA ILE A 474 19.34 -6.03 -8.48
C ILE A 474 18.61 -4.97 -7.65
N ILE A 475 17.78 -4.14 -8.29
CA ILE A 475 17.05 -3.05 -7.59
C ILE A 475 16.20 -3.57 -6.43
N TYR A 476 15.51 -4.70 -6.62
CA TYR A 476 14.65 -5.29 -5.60
C TYR A 476 15.45 -5.81 -4.42
N ILE A 477 16.53 -6.55 -4.71
CA ILE A 477 17.37 -7.17 -3.69
C ILE A 477 18.14 -6.10 -2.89
N CYS A 478 18.61 -5.06 -3.54
CA CYS A 478 19.24 -3.93 -2.86
C CYS A 478 18.26 -3.15 -1.99
N HIS A 479 17.02 -2.91 -2.43
CA HIS A 479 16.03 -2.26 -1.56
C HIS A 479 15.57 -3.17 -0.41
N ALA A 480 15.61 -4.49 -0.55
CA ALA A 480 15.41 -5.39 0.57
C ALA A 480 16.53 -5.23 1.62
N CYS A 481 17.78 -5.11 1.18
CA CYS A 481 18.94 -4.82 2.02
C CYS A 481 18.77 -3.49 2.78
N GLU A 482 18.39 -2.43 2.07
CA GLU A 482 18.10 -1.12 2.68
C GLU A 482 16.94 -1.19 3.68
N TYR A 483 15.89 -1.96 3.37
CA TYR A 483 14.72 -2.08 4.24
C TYR A 483 15.07 -2.74 5.57
N ILE A 484 15.79 -3.88 5.55
CA ILE A 484 16.10 -4.61 6.79
C ILE A 484 17.07 -3.82 7.69
N ALA A 485 17.96 -3.01 7.09
CA ALA A 485 18.84 -2.10 7.82
C ALA A 485 18.07 -1.10 8.67
N LYS A 486 16.92 -0.62 8.17
CA LYS A 486 16.09 0.41 8.81
C LYS A 486 14.98 -0.17 9.71
N HIS A 487 14.55 -1.41 9.48
CA HIS A 487 13.36 -1.98 10.13
C HIS A 487 13.70 -3.26 10.91
N LYS A 488 14.10 -3.09 12.17
CA LYS A 488 14.44 -4.19 13.07
C LYS A 488 13.21 -4.87 13.70
N ASP A 489 12.04 -4.21 13.72
CA ASP A 489 10.82 -4.74 14.35
C ASP A 489 10.33 -6.08 13.78
N TYR A 490 9.83 -6.95 14.68
CA TYR A 490 9.18 -8.19 14.31
C TYR A 490 7.80 -7.94 13.67
N ARG A 491 7.48 -8.65 12.58
CA ARG A 491 6.16 -8.64 11.94
C ARG A 491 5.61 -10.06 11.79
N ALA A 492 4.31 -10.19 12.05
CA ALA A 492 3.59 -11.45 11.89
C ALA A 492 3.35 -11.77 10.41
N ALA A 493 3.38 -13.06 10.07
CA ALA A 493 3.15 -13.53 8.71
C ALA A 493 1.75 -13.16 8.21
N GLN A 494 1.68 -12.59 7.01
CA GLN A 494 0.43 -12.42 6.29
C GLN A 494 0.17 -13.64 5.40
N ASP A 495 -1.11 -13.86 5.09
CA ASP A 495 -1.48 -14.83 4.07
C ASP A 495 -1.11 -14.24 2.70
N ILE A 496 0.03 -14.66 2.14
CA ILE A 496 0.61 -14.04 0.95
C ILE A 496 -0.28 -14.22 -0.27
N TYR A 497 -1.04 -15.32 -0.37
CA TYR A 497 -1.94 -15.55 -1.50
C TYR A 497 -3.24 -14.80 -1.37
N LYS A 498 -3.75 -14.64 -0.14
CA LYS A 498 -4.89 -13.74 0.08
C LYS A 498 -4.55 -12.30 -0.30
N TRP A 499 -3.33 -11.85 -0.05
CA TRP A 499 -2.88 -10.52 -0.45
C TRP A 499 -2.57 -10.43 -1.94
N TRP A 500 -1.79 -11.36 -2.51
CA TRP A 500 -1.30 -11.26 -3.88
C TRP A 500 -2.40 -11.33 -4.94
N PHE A 501 -3.39 -12.19 -4.74
CA PHE A 501 -4.51 -12.41 -5.65
C PHE A 501 -5.78 -11.61 -5.27
N SER A 502 -5.66 -10.58 -4.43
CA SER A 502 -6.77 -9.83 -3.79
C SER A 502 -7.54 -8.85 -4.67
#